data_AF-A0AAF0F4U4-F1
#
_entry.id   AF-A0AAF0F4U4-F1
#
_cell.length_a   1.000
_cell.length_b   1.000
_cell.length_c   1.000
_cell.angle_alpha   90.00
_cell.angle_beta   90.00
_cell.angle_gamma   90.00
#
_symmetry.space_group_name_H-M   'P 1'
#
loop_
_entity.id
_entity.type
_entity.pdbx_description
1 polymer ?
#
loop_
_entity_poly.entity_id
_entity_poly.type
_entity_poly.pdbx_seq_one_letter_code
_entity_poly.pdbx_strand_id
1 'polypeptide(L)'
;MSSENKSRVMSNREYDRFLKDKKLEAFKRCDPLVQEFVHCSQNRLLSVAWACRQQNRNMFNCLREYMSDEAMAKAEKEYLDKNRPSS
;
A
#
# COMPACT_ATOMS: atom_id res chain seq x y z
N MET A 1 -24.04 -9.32 25.21
CA MET A 1 -24.00 -10.25 24.06
C MET A 1 -24.00 -9.40 22.81
N SER A 2 -22.83 -9.13 22.24
CA SER A 2 -22.71 -8.26 21.07
C SER A 2 -23.07 -9.08 19.83
N SER A 3 -24.21 -8.77 19.21
CA SER A 3 -24.70 -9.43 18.00
C SER A 3 -23.60 -9.49 16.93
N GLU A 4 -23.20 -10.71 16.56
CA GLU A 4 -22.42 -10.99 15.36
C GLU A 4 -23.27 -10.68 14.13
N ASN A 5 -23.21 -9.44 13.67
CA ASN A 5 -23.62 -9.12 12.31
C ASN A 5 -22.45 -9.46 11.39
N LYS A 6 -22.54 -10.57 10.66
CA LYS A 6 -21.54 -11.00 9.64
C LYS A 6 -21.60 -10.07 8.42
N SER A 7 -21.39 -8.78 8.63
CA SER A 7 -21.12 -7.85 7.54
C SER A 7 -19.83 -8.28 6.87
N ARG A 8 -19.87 -8.44 5.54
CA ARG A 8 -18.66 -8.67 4.72
C ARG A 8 -17.77 -7.43 4.62
N VAL A 9 -18.09 -6.35 5.33
CA VAL A 9 -17.35 -5.09 5.30
C VAL A 9 -16.39 -5.02 6.49
N MET A 10 -15.15 -4.58 6.24
CA MET A 10 -14.18 -4.32 7.30
C MET A 10 -14.64 -3.15 8.19
N SER A 11 -14.37 -3.24 9.49
CA SER A 11 -14.48 -2.06 10.36
C SER A 11 -13.41 -1.02 9.97
N ASN A 12 -13.61 0.27 10.28
CA ASN A 12 -12.61 1.32 9.98
C ASN A 12 -11.22 0.98 10.55
N ARG A 13 -11.15 0.45 11.78
CA ARG A 13 -9.88 0.05 12.41
C ARG A 13 -9.20 -1.11 11.70
N GLU A 14 -9.99 -2.07 11.22
CA GLU A 14 -9.49 -3.22 10.46
C GLU A 14 -8.99 -2.77 9.08
N TYR A 15 -9.74 -1.88 8.42
CA TYR A 15 -9.36 -1.28 7.15
C TYR A 15 -8.05 -0.47 7.27
N ASP A 16 -7.90 0.36 8.31
CA ASP A 16 -6.66 1.11 8.55
C ASP A 16 -5.44 0.19 8.73
N ARG A 17 -5.62 -0.94 9.42
CA ARG A 17 -4.56 -1.94 9.58
C ARG A 17 -4.24 -2.62 8.26
N PHE A 18 -5.26 -3.04 7.52
CA PHE A 18 -5.13 -3.63 6.19
C PHE A 18 -4.36 -2.70 5.23
N LEU A 19 -4.69 -1.40 5.21
CA LEU A 19 -3.99 -0.40 4.41
C LEU A 19 -2.52 -0.26 4.81
N LYS A 20 -2.20 -0.23 6.11
CA LYS A 20 -0.82 -0.17 6.60
C LYS A 20 -0.01 -1.40 6.16
N ASP A 21 -0.59 -2.58 6.30
CA ASP A 21 0.06 -3.84 5.93
C ASP A 21 0.30 -3.91 4.41
N LYS A 22 -0.69 -3.52 3.60
CA LYS A 22 -0.57 -3.47 2.13
C LYS A 22 0.48 -2.45 1.66
N LYS A 23 0.49 -1.26 2.27
CA LYS A 23 1.50 -0.25 2.01
C LYS A 23 2.90 -0.78 2.33
N LEU A 24 3.09 -1.41 3.49
CA LEU A 24 4.38 -2.00 3.88
C LEU A 24 4.83 -3.08 2.88
N GLU A 25 3.91 -3.96 2.46
CA GLU A 25 4.17 -4.99 1.46
C GLU A 25 4.62 -4.38 0.12
N ALA A 26 3.91 -3.35 -0.37
CA ALA A 26 4.26 -2.65 -1.60
C ALA A 26 5.65 -1.99 -1.52
N PHE A 27 5.98 -1.33 -0.40
CA PHE A 27 7.30 -0.74 -0.20
C PHE A 27 8.41 -1.81 -0.19
N LYS A 28 8.17 -2.98 0.42
CA LYS A 28 9.13 -4.10 0.38
C LYS A 28 9.34 -4.64 -1.02
N ARG A 29 8.28 -4.76 -1.82
CA ARG A 29 8.36 -5.21 -3.23
C ARG A 29 9.15 -4.22 -4.10
N CYS A 30 9.03 -2.93 -3.80
CA CYS A 30 9.69 -1.85 -4.53
C CYS A 30 11.00 -1.37 -3.88
N ASP A 31 11.57 -2.11 -2.91
CA ASP A 31 12.67 -1.64 -2.07
C ASP A 31 13.86 -1.08 -2.86
N PRO A 32 14.37 -1.70 -3.95
CA PRO A 32 15.47 -1.13 -4.72
C PRO A 32 15.20 0.29 -5.24
N LEU A 33 13.98 0.54 -5.74
CA LEU A 33 13.58 1.85 -6.27
C LEU A 33 13.35 2.88 -5.15
N VAL A 34 12.90 2.41 -3.99
CA VAL A 34 12.80 3.23 -2.78
C VAL A 34 14.19 3.65 -2.33
N GLN A 35 15.17 2.73 -2.32
CA GLN A 35 16.55 3.05 -1.97
C GLN A 35 17.18 4.05 -2.94
N GLU A 36 16.93 3.93 -4.25
CA GLU A 36 17.38 4.94 -5.23
C GLU A 36 16.82 6.34 -4.94
N PHE A 37 15.52 6.42 -4.61
CA PHE A 37 14.89 7.68 -4.25
C PHE A 37 15.42 8.25 -2.93
N VAL A 38 15.61 7.38 -1.92
CA VAL A 38 16.22 7.75 -0.63
C VAL A 38 17.64 8.28 -0.86
N HIS A 39 18.47 7.58 -1.61
CA HIS A 39 19.84 8.00 -1.90
C HIS A 39 19.88 9.37 -2.60
N CYS A 40 19.00 9.61 -3.57
CA CYS A 40 18.90 10.91 -4.23
C CYS A 40 18.46 12.03 -3.27
N SER A 41 17.54 11.74 -2.35
CA SER A 41 16.93 12.73 -1.45
C SER A 41 17.74 13.01 -0.18
N GLN A 42 18.63 12.11 0.24
CA GLN A 42 19.42 12.21 1.48
C GLN A 42 20.10 13.57 1.71
N ASN A 43 20.62 14.19 0.64
CA ASN A 43 21.38 15.44 0.71
C ASN A 43 20.58 16.67 0.20
N ARG A 44 19.25 16.55 0.11
CA ARG A 44 18.39 17.56 -0.53
C ARG A 44 17.17 17.82 0.34
N LEU A 45 17.01 19.07 0.79
CA LEU A 45 15.83 19.48 1.56
C LEU A 45 14.76 20.15 0.69
N LEU A 46 15.16 21.12 -0.13
CA LEU A 46 14.24 21.89 -0.96
C LEU A 46 14.18 21.36 -2.41
N SER A 47 15.22 20.64 -2.85
CA SER A 47 15.43 20.29 -4.27
C SER A 47 14.89 18.95 -4.74
N VAL A 48 14.33 18.15 -3.83
CA VAL A 48 13.94 16.75 -4.09
C VAL A 48 12.93 16.65 -5.24
N ALA A 49 11.92 17.52 -5.26
CA ALA A 49 10.81 17.43 -6.21
C ALA A 49 11.24 17.55 -7.68
N TRP A 50 12.31 18.30 -7.97
CA TRP A 50 12.88 18.39 -9.32
C TRP A 50 14.09 17.49 -9.51
N ALA A 51 15.03 17.48 -8.56
CA ALA A 51 16.31 16.79 -8.70
C ALA A 51 16.17 15.27 -8.67
N CYS A 52 15.17 14.75 -7.95
CA CYS A 52 14.91 13.32 -7.81
C CYS A 52 13.63 12.89 -8.55
N ARG A 53 13.18 13.68 -9.53
CA ARG A 53 11.92 13.44 -10.25
C ARG A 53 11.92 12.08 -10.94
N GLN A 54 13.05 11.63 -11.47
CA GLN A 54 13.15 10.34 -12.15
C GLN A 54 13.04 9.16 -11.18
N GLN A 55 13.78 9.19 -10.08
CA GLN A 55 13.74 8.16 -9.04
C GLN A 55 12.35 8.10 -8.40
N ASN A 56 11.73 9.25 -8.14
CA ASN A 56 10.36 9.33 -7.65
C ASN A 56 9.36 8.70 -8.63
N ARG A 57 9.49 8.96 -9.94
CA ARG A 57 8.64 8.36 -10.97
C ARG A 57 8.79 6.84 -11.03
N ASN A 58 10.02 6.33 -10.98
CA ASN A 58 10.27 4.89 -10.99
C ASN A 58 9.64 4.21 -9.77
N MET A 59 9.91 4.74 -8.57
CA MET A 59 9.31 4.26 -7.33
C MET A 59 7.77 4.32 -7.39
N PHE A 60 7.20 5.43 -7.83
CA PHE A 60 5.75 5.60 -7.94
C PHE A 60 5.12 4.60 -8.91
N ASN A 61 5.75 4.36 -10.07
CA ASN A 61 5.27 3.40 -11.05
C ASN A 61 5.24 1.99 -10.47
N CYS A 62 6.28 1.58 -9.73
CA CYS A 62 6.29 0.30 -9.04
C CYS A 62 5.18 0.20 -7.97
N LEU A 63 5.06 1.22 -7.10
CA LEU A 63 4.04 1.22 -6.05
C LEU A 63 2.62 1.15 -6.63
N ARG A 64 2.38 1.78 -7.79
CA ARG A 64 1.08 1.79 -8.47
C ARG A 64 0.63 0.39 -8.90
N GLU A 65 1.54 -0.54 -9.17
CA GLU A 65 1.17 -1.94 -9.48
C GLU A 65 0.49 -2.65 -8.31
N TYR A 66 0.82 -2.24 -7.08
CA TYR A 66 0.32 -2.87 -5.85
C TYR A 66 -0.74 -2.03 -5.13
N MET A 67 -0.77 -0.72 -5.39
CA MET A 67 -1.58 0.25 -4.66
C MET A 67 -2.57 1.00 -5.56
N SER A 68 -2.82 0.52 -6.79
CA SER A 68 -3.93 1.04 -7.62
C SER A 68 -5.28 0.67 -7.00
N ASP A 69 -6.33 1.40 -7.36
CA ASP A 69 -7.69 1.11 -6.89
C ASP A 69 -8.11 -0.33 -7.22
N GLU A 70 -7.75 -0.82 -8.41
CA GLU A 70 -7.99 -2.21 -8.83
C GLU A 70 -7.22 -3.23 -7.98
N ALA A 71 -5.93 -2.98 -7.72
CA ALA A 71 -5.11 -3.86 -6.90
C ALA A 71 -5.60 -3.90 -5.44
N MET A 72 -5.99 -2.75 -4.90
CA MET A 72 -6.52 -2.62 -3.53
C MET A 72 -7.90 -3.27 -3.38
N ALA A 73 -8.80 -3.09 -4.35
CA ALA A 73 -10.11 -3.74 -4.36
C ALA A 73 -9.98 -5.28 -4.42
N LYS A 74 -9.06 -5.78 -5.24
CA LYS A 74 -8.73 -7.21 -5.29
C LYS A 74 -8.18 -7.70 -3.95
N ALA A 75 -7.22 -6.97 -3.37
CA ALA A 75 -6.61 -7.33 -2.09
C ALA A 75 -7.62 -7.32 -0.93
N GLU A 76 -8.58 -6.38 -0.93
CA GLU A 76 -9.68 -6.32 0.03
C GLU A 76 -10.58 -7.54 -0.12
N LYS A 77 -10.99 -7.89 -1.34
CA LYS A 77 -11.79 -9.09 -1.59
C LYS A 77 -11.09 -10.35 -1.08
N GLU A 78 -9.82 -10.54 -1.43
CA GLU A 78 -9.03 -11.69 -0.97
C GLU A 78 -8.89 -11.73 0.55
N TYR A 79 -8.71 -10.57 1.19
CA TYR A 79 -8.64 -10.48 2.64
C TYR A 79 -9.97 -10.91 3.29
N LEU A 80 -11.09 -10.44 2.76
CA LEU A 80 -12.42 -10.81 3.25
C LEU A 80 -12.71 -12.29 3.03
N ASP A 81 -12.38 -12.84 1.86
CA ASP A 81 -12.59 -14.26 1.55
C ASP A 81 -11.77 -15.17 2.50
N LYS A 82 -10.54 -14.77 2.85
CA LYS A 82 -9.68 -15.53 3.78
C LYS A 82 -10.15 -15.46 5.23
N ASN A 83 -10.57 -14.27 5.69
CA ASN A 83 -10.93 -14.05 7.10
C ASN A 83 -12.42 -14.32 7.39
N ARG A 84 -13.26 -14.35 6.36
CA ARG A 84 -14.71 -14.57 6.43
C ARG A 84 -15.18 -15.46 5.26
N PRO A 85 -14.72 -16.71 5.18
CA PRO A 85 -15.13 -17.61 4.11
C PRO A 85 -16.64 -17.85 4.17
N SER A 86 -17.33 -17.66 3.04
CA SER A 86 -18.71 -18.13 2.89
C SER A 86 -18.68 -19.66 2.75
N SER A 87 -19.25 -20.36 3.73
CA SER A 87 -19.52 -21.80 3.63
C SER A 87 -20.32 -22.14 2.37
#